data_AF-A0A497QSS9-F1
#
_entry.id   AF-A0A497QSS9-F1
#
_cell.length_a   1.000
_cell.length_b   1.000
_cell.length_c   1.000
_cell.angle_alpha   90.00
_cell.angle_beta   90.00
_cell.angle_gamma   90.00
#
_symmetry.space_group_name_H-M   'P 1'
#
loop_
_entity.id
_entity.type
_entity.pdbx_description
1 polymer ?
#
loop_
_entity_poly.entity_id
_entity_poly.type
_entity_poly.pdbx_seq_one_letter_code
_entity_poly.pdbx_strand_id
1 'polypeptide(L)'
;MSQNNTPPFEMGKLVGKIVADKKNQKLGKVFKIEEIKDKKTNIPKPHLLVLVKKFLRTDIIVVVDANKILKTDDFHVWLDLSKEDFEREVRETRALISLMRG
;
A
#
# COMPACT_ATOMS: atom_id res chain seq x y z
N MET A 1 5.22 14.50 24.24
CA MET A 1 5.07 13.03 24.31
C MET A 1 5.02 12.52 22.89
N SER A 2 6.06 11.85 22.40
CA SER A 2 6.07 11.29 21.04
C SER A 2 5.17 10.07 21.01
N GLN A 3 4.05 10.16 20.30
CA GLN A 3 3.26 8.98 19.95
C GLN A 3 4.16 8.09 19.09
N ASN A 4 4.46 6.88 19.57
CA ASN A 4 5.11 5.86 18.76
C ASN A 4 4.15 5.53 17.61
N ASN A 5 4.36 6.15 16.44
CA ASN A 5 3.67 5.85 15.18
C ASN A 5 4.22 4.56 14.54
N THR A 6 4.82 3.68 15.34
CA THR A 6 5.38 2.41 14.90
C THR A 6 4.26 1.39 14.93
N PRO A 7 3.82 0.87 13.78
CA PRO A 7 2.74 -0.09 13.76
C PRO A 7 3.16 -1.39 14.46
N PRO A 8 2.22 -2.17 15.03
CA PRO A 8 2.50 -3.27 15.95
C PRO A 8 3.13 -4.52 15.30
N PHE A 9 3.73 -4.39 14.12
CA PHE A 9 4.25 -5.48 13.32
C PHE A 9 5.63 -5.15 12.77
N GLU A 10 6.47 -6.18 12.61
CA GLU A 10 7.80 -6.04 12.04
C GLU A 10 7.74 -5.70 10.56
N MET A 11 7.93 -4.41 10.23
CA MET A 11 7.86 -3.88 8.88
C MET A 11 8.74 -4.62 7.87
N GLY A 12 9.97 -4.96 8.25
CA GLY A 12 10.90 -5.67 7.38
C GLY A 12 10.36 -7.02 6.87
N LYS A 13 9.44 -7.65 7.62
CA LYS A 13 8.83 -8.93 7.26
C LYS A 13 7.62 -8.80 6.34
N LEU A 14 7.12 -7.59 6.05
CA LEU A 14 5.94 -7.43 5.19
C LEU A 14 6.29 -7.45 3.70
N VAL A 15 7.53 -7.09 3.34
CA VAL A 15 7.99 -7.11 1.96
C VAL A 15 7.84 -8.52 1.40
N GLY A 16 7.21 -8.63 0.24
CA GLY A 16 6.95 -9.90 -0.42
C GLY A 16 5.60 -10.54 -0.07
N LYS A 17 4.89 -10.07 0.95
CA LYS A 17 3.56 -10.59 1.31
C LYS A 17 2.47 -10.10 0.34
N ILE A 18 1.42 -10.90 0.21
CA ILE A 18 0.23 -10.58 -0.57
C ILE A 18 -0.64 -9.60 0.22
N VAL A 19 -0.99 -8.49 -0.41
CA VAL A 19 -1.91 -7.52 0.17
C VAL A 19 -3.34 -7.94 -0.15
N ALA A 20 -4.18 -8.02 0.88
CA ALA A 20 -5.60 -8.31 0.77
C ALA A 20 -6.44 -7.20 1.42
N ASP A 21 -7.66 -7.02 0.91
CA ASP A 21 -8.65 -6.11 1.50
C ASP A 21 -9.32 -6.77 2.73
N LYS A 22 -10.19 -6.02 3.43
CA LYS A 22 -10.92 -6.54 4.60
C LYS A 22 -11.89 -7.71 4.30
N LYS A 23 -12.17 -7.99 3.02
CA LYS A 23 -12.99 -9.11 2.54
C LYS A 23 -12.15 -10.25 1.96
N ASN A 24 -10.84 -10.29 2.25
CA ASN A 24 -9.86 -11.27 1.74
C ASN A 24 -9.62 -11.20 0.22
N GLN A 25 -9.98 -10.11 -0.45
CA GLN A 25 -9.73 -9.95 -1.88
C GLN A 25 -8.28 -9.52 -2.11
N LYS A 26 -7.58 -10.23 -3.00
CA LYS A 26 -6.20 -9.91 -3.37
C LYS A 26 -6.10 -8.57 -4.11
N LEU A 27 -5.23 -7.69 -3.60
CA LEU A 27 -4.96 -6.36 -4.15
C LEU A 27 -3.62 -6.29 -4.88
N GLY A 28 -2.58 -6.91 -4.33
CA GLY A 28 -1.23 -6.85 -4.88
C GLY A 28 -0.20 -7.55 -4.00
N LYS A 29 1.07 -7.16 -4.14
CA LYS A 29 2.18 -7.66 -3.33
C LYS A 29 2.94 -6.47 -2.75
N VAL A 30 3.32 -6.53 -1.48
CA VAL A 30 4.19 -5.51 -0.89
C VAL A 30 5.55 -5.58 -1.58
N PHE A 31 5.91 -4.51 -2.28
CA PHE A 31 7.17 -4.38 -2.99
C PHE A 31 8.23 -3.72 -2.11
N LYS A 32 7.85 -2.65 -1.40
CA LYS A 32 8.73 -1.89 -0.54
C LYS A 32 7.92 -1.22 0.57
N ILE A 33 8.60 -0.78 1.62
CA ILE A 33 8.04 0.06 2.66
C ILE A 33 8.91 1.31 2.74
N GLU A 34 8.28 2.48 2.76
CA GLU A 34 8.98 3.77 2.84
C GLU A 34 8.31 4.67 3.86
N GLU A 35 9.10 5.52 4.51
CA GLU A 35 8.56 6.62 5.30
C GLU A 35 8.32 7.82 4.39
N ILE A 36 7.04 8.17 4.21
CA ILE A 36 6.63 9.32 3.40
C ILE A 36 6.13 10.39 4.37
N LYS A 37 6.60 11.62 4.20
CA LYS A 37 6.14 12.76 5.00
C LYS A 37 4.69 13.06 4.66
N ASP A 38 3.85 13.05 5.69
CA ASP A 38 2.47 13.49 5.56
C ASP A 38 2.43 14.99 5.21
N LYS A 39 1.73 15.36 4.13
CA LYS A 39 1.67 16.76 3.66
C LYS A 39 1.01 17.71 4.67
N LYS A 40 0.14 17.20 5.55
CA LYS A 40 -0.59 18.01 6.53
C LYS A 40 0.17 18.14 7.84
N THR A 41 0.78 17.06 8.33
CA THR A 41 1.44 17.06 9.65
C THR A 41 2.96 17.17 9.58
N ASN A 42 3.57 17.01 8.40
CA ASN A 42 5.02 16.95 8.18
C ASN A 42 5.73 15.84 8.98
N ILE A 43 4.98 14.92 9.58
CA ILE A 43 5.48 13.77 10.31
C ILE A 43 5.69 12.63 9.31
N PRO A 44 6.87 11.99 9.27
CA PRO A 44 7.09 10.78 8.48
C PRO A 44 6.15 9.67 8.95
N LYS A 45 5.48 9.01 8.00
CA LYS A 45 4.63 7.85 8.28
C LYS A 45 5.03 6.68 7.37
N PRO A 46 5.02 5.44 7.90
CA PRO A 46 5.32 4.27 7.10
C PRO A 46 4.20 4.01 6.08
N HIS A 47 4.58 3.80 4.83
CA HIS A 47 3.70 3.45 3.74
C HIS A 47 4.17 2.16 3.05
N LEU A 48 3.23 1.31 2.70
CA LEU A 48 3.43 0.15 1.84
C LEU A 48 3.37 0.59 0.38
N LEU A 49 4.41 0.27 -0.38
CA LEU A 49 4.37 0.34 -1.84
C LEU A 49 3.88 -1.01 -2.34
N VAL A 50 2.64 -1.04 -2.82
CA VAL A 50 1.95 -2.24 -3.27
C VAL A 50 2.07 -2.36 -4.78
N LEU A 51 2.75 -3.40 -5.24
CA LEU A 51 2.87 -3.74 -6.65
C LEU A 51 1.62 -4.47 -7.12
N VAL A 52 0.94 -3.88 -8.11
CA VAL A 52 -0.23 -4.42 -8.76
C VAL A 52 0.16 -4.85 -10.17
N LYS A 53 0.33 -6.16 -10.36
CA LYS A 53 0.56 -6.75 -11.69
C LYS A 53 -0.76 -6.99 -12.39
N LYS A 54 -0.90 -6.52 -13.62
CA LYS A 54 -2.05 -6.79 -14.49
C LYS A 54 -1.54 -7.40 -15.79
N PHE A 55 -2.20 -8.46 -16.25
CA PHE A 55 -1.82 -9.15 -17.49
C PHE A 55 -1.83 -8.17 -18.66
N LEU A 56 -0.73 -8.12 -19.44
CA LEU A 56 -0.52 -7.25 -20.61
C LEU A 56 -0.59 -5.73 -20.34
N ARG A 57 -0.45 -5.29 -19.09
CA ARG A 57 -0.47 -3.87 -18.71
C ARG A 57 0.76 -3.52 -17.90
N THR A 58 1.11 -2.24 -17.91
CA THR A 58 2.18 -1.68 -17.07
C THR A 58 1.89 -2.01 -15.60
N ASP A 59 2.91 -2.50 -14.91
CA ASP A 59 2.89 -2.68 -13.47
C ASP A 59 2.67 -1.32 -12.78
N ILE A 60 1.79 -1.30 -11.77
CA ILE A 60 1.44 -0.08 -11.04
C ILE A 60 1.86 -0.25 -9.59
N ILE A 61 2.51 0.78 -9.05
CA ILE A 61 2.81 0.87 -7.61
C ILE A 61 1.77 1.78 -6.98
N VAL A 62 1.05 1.26 -6.00
CA VAL A 62 0.08 2.01 -5.20
C VAL A 62 0.66 2.22 -3.81
N VAL A 63 0.63 3.45 -3.33
CA VAL A 63 1.11 3.81 -2.01
C VAL A 63 -0.05 3.69 -1.02
N VAL A 64 0.14 2.92 0.05
CA VAL A 64 -0.90 2.70 1.07
C VAL A 64 -0.31 2.97 2.45
N ASP A 65 -1.02 3.72 3.29
CA ASP A 65 -0.63 3.95 4.69
C ASP A 65 -0.57 2.60 5.45
N ALA A 66 0.58 2.31 6.07
CA ALA A 66 0.78 1.06 6.81
C ALA A 66 -0.08 1.01 8.09
N ASN A 67 -0.58 2.15 8.60
CA ASN A 67 -1.51 2.19 9.72
C ASN A 67 -2.88 1.58 9.38
N LYS A 68 -3.18 1.37 8.10
CA LYS A 68 -4.40 0.65 7.68
C LYS A 68 -4.28 -0.86 7.80
N ILE A 69 -3.15 -1.42 8.23
CA ILE A 69 -3.03 -2.87 8.40
C ILE A 69 -3.89 -3.33 9.58
N LEU A 70 -4.81 -4.25 9.29
CA LEU A 70 -5.67 -4.90 10.28
C LEU A 70 -4.98 -6.09 10.95
N LYS A 71 -4.32 -6.92 10.15
CA LYS A 71 -3.62 -8.12 10.59
C LYS A 71 -2.62 -8.60 9.55
N THR A 72 -1.72 -9.46 9.98
CA THR A 72 -0.70 -10.09 9.12
C THR A 72 -0.55 -11.56 9.48
N ASP A 73 -0.27 -12.41 8.49
CA ASP A 73 0.23 -13.76 8.70
C ASP A 73 1.56 -13.95 7.94
N ASP A 74 2.03 -15.18 7.77
CA ASP A 74 3.28 -15.47 7.07
C ASP A 74 3.30 -15.06 5.59
N PHE A 75 2.13 -14.96 4.95
CA PHE A 75 1.99 -14.75 3.51
C PHE A 75 1.21 -13.50 3.14
N HIS A 76 0.43 -12.93 4.04
CA HIS A 76 -0.59 -11.93 3.77
C HIS A 76 -0.53 -10.74 4.72
N VAL A 77 -0.98 -9.61 4.19
CA VAL A 77 -1.23 -8.36 4.90
C VAL A 77 -2.64 -7.91 4.57
N TRP A 78 -3.51 -7.83 5.57
CA TRP A 78 -4.88 -7.37 5.40
C TRP A 78 -5.00 -5.89 5.74
N LEU A 79 -5.65 -5.14 4.87
CA LEU A 79 -5.86 -3.71 5.03
C LEU A 79 -7.31 -3.37 5.34
N ASP A 80 -7.51 -2.35 6.17
CA ASP A 80 -8.78 -1.65 6.34
C ASP A 80 -9.04 -0.71 5.16
N LEU A 81 -9.23 -1.34 4.01
CA LEU A 81 -9.52 -0.71 2.74
C LEU A 81 -10.43 -1.65 1.96
N SER A 82 -11.33 -1.10 1.15
CA SER A 82 -12.10 -1.89 0.19
C SER A 82 -11.30 -2.08 -1.11
N LYS A 83 -11.50 -3.19 -1.81
CA LYS A 83 -10.93 -3.35 -3.16
C LYS A 83 -11.37 -2.23 -4.10
N GLU A 84 -12.61 -1.77 -3.99
CA GLU A 84 -13.14 -0.71 -4.84
C GLU A 84 -12.38 0.60 -4.66
N ASP A 85 -12.10 0.98 -3.42
CA ASP A 85 -11.27 2.16 -3.10
C ASP A 85 -9.84 2.00 -3.61
N PHE A 86 -9.25 0.81 -3.40
CA PHE A 86 -7.91 0.52 -3.92
C PHE A 86 -7.84 0.59 -5.45
N GLU A 87 -8.84 0.06 -6.16
CA GLU A 87 -8.89 0.12 -7.63
C GLU A 87 -9.15 1.52 -8.18
N ARG A 88 -9.75 2.43 -7.39
CA ARG A 88 -9.83 3.85 -7.73
C ARG A 88 -8.44 4.49 -7.71
N GLU A 89 -7.67 4.28 -6.65
CA GLU A 89 -6.28 4.76 -6.54
C GLU A 89 -5.39 4.23 -7.68
N VAL A 90 -5.54 2.94 -8.04
CA VAL A 90 -4.84 2.34 -9.19
C VAL A 90 -5.18 3.08 -10.50
N ARG A 91 -6.46 3.40 -10.72
CA ARG A 91 -6.93 4.08 -11.94
C ARG A 91 -6.40 5.51 -12.03
N GLU A 92 -6.44 6.24 -10.92
CA GLU A 92 -5.93 7.62 -10.84
C GLU A 92 -4.42 7.68 -11.04
N THR A 93 -3.67 6.81 -10.36
CA THR A 93 -2.21 6.68 -10.52
C THR A 93 -1.86 6.39 -11.98
N ARG A 94 -2.60 5.49 -12.63
CA ARG A 94 -2.38 5.16 -14.04
C ARG A 94 -2.66 6.35 -14.96
N ALA A 95 -3.74 7.09 -14.73
CA ALA A 95 -4.07 8.27 -15.52
C ALA A 95 -2.95 9.31 -15.43
N LEU A 96 -2.42 9.56 -14.23
CA LEU A 96 -1.29 10.46 -14.01
C LEU A 96 -0.02 9.99 -14.75
N ILE A 97 0.33 8.71 -14.65
CA ILE A 97 1.48 8.14 -15.37
C ILE A 97 1.32 8.29 -16.88
N SER A 98 0.10 8.11 -17.40
CA SER A 98 -0.17 8.29 -18.83
C SER A 98 0.02 9.72 -19.29
N LEU A 99 -0.37 10.72 -18.47
CA LEU A 99 -0.20 12.14 -18.78
C LEU A 99 1.27 12.58 -18.75
N MET A 100 2.10 11.96 -17.91
CA MET A 100 3.54 12.28 -17.84
C MET A 100 4.36 11.64 -18.97
N ARG A 101 3.79 10.69 -19.71
CA ARG A 101 4.47 9.96 -20.80
C ARG A 101 4.02 10.39 -22.19
N GLY A 102 2.95 11.17 -22.31
CA GLY A 102 2.46 11.76 -23.56
C GLY A 102 2.94 13.18 -23.70
#